data_AF-A0A5E8BJW0-F1
#
_entry.id   AF-A0A5E8BJW0-F1
#
_cell.length_a   1.000
_cell.length_b   1.000
_cell.length_c   1.000
_cell.angle_alpha   90.00
_cell.angle_beta   90.00
_cell.angle_gamma   90.00
#
_symmetry.space_group_name_H-M   'P 1'
#
loop_
_entity.id
_entity.type
_entity.pdbx_description
1 polymer ?
#
loop_
_entity_poly.entity_id
_entity_poly.type
_entity_poly.pdbx_seq_one_letter_code
_entity_poly.pdbx_strand_id
1 'polypeptide(L)'
;MATNESPHDRQIVLAAIDVWQQDKRFDNLSTDKLYRVILKNKPEWRPASLDDEAAFTPERLHKCLADANMTPDRFEPQSYASKIVSKFPVPYLVIPSSASSWIDVRPIVSSDPSASDSKYKGKGVFAKTEIPKDKTIWTETALFSVPSVSSVPHMRAGNACAHCGTVFARALGTVGCTQCEARFCGTKCRAAATSSMAHAATWHVGTKLSKTAQIGPKAWRKYEDMCSGAASKDKNNEAATESAWAAGYAVGMVLVRLAAEAQKSLEGALKLQEQFEAMATVGQDVRQAHAAGAGSNAASRSLFASEQEELVLKDGYNLLSKAITKAFSLDENTPGKLTYSYDRYLHNIGTWNLNNIKHCVFLIQSNLNHSCEPNSKTVFGNTTLDPISIVALRDISADEELTISYVDPSLDYPARQRQLKGNWGFQCECSRCVREKPSYEVDIDADGNIIEENA
;
A
#
# COMPACT_ATOMS: atom_id res chain seq x y z
N MET A 1 -25.12 31.06 31.13
CA MET A 1 -25.22 29.60 31.40
C MET A 1 -24.93 28.92 30.08
N ALA A 2 -23.71 28.39 29.92
CA ALA A 2 -23.41 27.56 28.76
C ALA A 2 -24.24 26.29 28.92
N THR A 3 -25.07 25.99 27.93
CA THR A 3 -25.78 24.71 27.86
C THR A 3 -24.72 23.62 27.76
N ASN A 4 -24.70 22.68 28.73
CA ASN A 4 -23.95 21.42 28.62
C ASN A 4 -24.60 20.60 27.50
N GLU A 5 -24.35 20.99 26.24
CA GLU A 5 -24.71 20.16 25.10
C GLU A 5 -23.74 19.00 25.05
N SER A 6 -24.30 17.80 25.15
CA SER A 6 -23.54 16.57 24.98
C SER A 6 -22.85 16.55 23.62
N PRO A 7 -21.56 16.15 23.55
CA PRO A 7 -20.86 16.07 22.27
C PRO A 7 -21.47 15.01 21.36
N HIS A 8 -21.47 15.29 20.06
CA HIS A 8 -21.80 14.29 19.05
C HIS A 8 -20.70 13.23 18.96
N ASP A 9 -21.04 11.98 18.63
CA ASP A 9 -20.10 10.84 18.57
C ASP A 9 -18.85 11.13 17.71
N ARG A 10 -19.04 11.82 16.58
CA ARG A 10 -17.94 12.32 15.73
C ARG A 10 -16.97 13.25 16.48
N GLN A 11 -17.49 14.15 17.32
CA GLN A 11 -16.64 15.07 18.09
C GLN A 11 -15.84 14.30 19.15
N ILE A 12 -16.45 13.27 19.77
CA ILE A 12 -15.78 12.39 20.72
C ILE A 12 -14.57 11.69 20.06
N VAL A 13 -14.77 11.12 18.87
CA VAL A 13 -13.67 10.45 18.12
C VAL A 13 -12.57 11.43 17.74
N LEU A 14 -12.93 12.63 17.26
CA LEU A 14 -11.94 13.65 16.91
C LEU A 14 -11.13 14.14 18.12
N ALA A 15 -11.75 14.27 19.29
CA ALA A 15 -11.05 14.65 20.50
C ALA A 15 -10.01 13.59 20.94
N ALA A 16 -10.31 12.31 20.77
CA ALA A 16 -9.34 11.24 21.00
C ALA A 16 -8.14 11.33 20.04
N ILE A 17 -8.39 11.60 18.75
CA ILE A 17 -7.34 11.81 17.74
C ILE A 17 -6.47 12.99 18.13
N ASP A 18 -7.07 14.12 18.51
CA ASP A 18 -6.34 15.32 18.92
C ASP A 18 -5.42 15.03 20.11
N VAL A 19 -5.89 14.28 21.12
CA VAL A 19 -5.07 13.86 22.26
C VAL A 19 -3.86 13.02 21.80
N TRP A 20 -4.07 12.01 20.95
CA TRP A 20 -2.96 11.18 20.43
C TRP A 20 -1.99 11.95 19.52
N GLN A 21 -2.43 13.06 18.92
CA GLN A 21 -1.57 13.94 18.14
C GLN A 21 -0.78 14.93 19.00
N GLN A 22 -1.29 15.29 20.19
CA GLN A 22 -0.64 16.23 21.10
C GLN A 22 0.62 15.64 21.75
N ASP A 23 0.56 14.39 22.20
CA ASP A 23 1.68 13.74 22.88
C ASP A 23 1.70 12.23 22.58
N LYS A 24 2.85 11.75 22.10
CA LYS A 24 3.06 10.33 21.75
C LYS A 24 2.95 9.39 22.94
N ARG A 25 3.10 9.91 24.17
CA ARG A 25 2.88 9.15 25.40
C ARG A 25 1.43 8.67 25.54
N PHE A 26 0.49 9.31 24.86
CA PHE A 26 -0.92 8.97 24.95
C PHE A 26 -1.36 7.82 24.03
N ASP A 27 -0.49 7.32 23.17
CA ASP A 27 -0.79 6.29 22.15
C ASP A 27 -1.38 5.00 22.74
N ASN A 28 -1.07 4.67 23.99
CA ASN A 28 -1.48 3.44 24.66
C ASN A 28 -2.32 3.68 25.94
N LEU A 29 -2.90 4.88 26.12
CA LEU A 29 -3.78 5.12 27.27
C LEU A 29 -5.00 4.21 27.20
N SER A 30 -5.39 3.60 28.32
CA SER A 30 -6.69 2.94 28.42
C SER A 30 -7.84 3.92 28.13
N THR A 31 -9.04 3.40 27.80
CA THR A 31 -10.21 4.25 27.52
C THR A 31 -10.50 5.22 28.67
N ASP A 32 -10.37 4.74 29.91
CA ASP A 32 -10.57 5.55 31.11
C ASP A 32 -9.53 6.67 31.25
N LYS A 33 -8.24 6.37 31.02
CA LYS A 33 -7.17 7.38 31.06
C LYS A 33 -7.35 8.41 29.94
N LEU A 34 -7.69 7.96 28.73
CA LEU A 34 -7.97 8.83 27.58
C LEU A 34 -9.17 9.74 27.84
N TYR A 35 -10.23 9.21 28.43
CA TYR A 35 -11.41 9.97 28.84
C TYR A 35 -11.04 11.15 29.76
N ARG A 36 -10.19 10.93 30.75
CA ARG A 36 -9.71 11.98 31.66
C ARG A 36 -8.95 13.09 30.94
N VAL A 37 -8.06 12.72 30.01
CA VAL A 37 -7.32 13.70 29.20
C VAL A 37 -8.26 14.51 28.28
N ILE A 38 -9.26 13.86 27.68
CA ILE A 38 -10.27 14.55 26.87
C ILE A 38 -11.06 15.54 27.72
N LEU A 39 -11.53 15.15 28.91
CA LEU A 39 -12.26 16.06 29.81
C LEU A 39 -11.42 17.23 30.29
N LYS A 40 -10.11 17.05 30.45
CA LYS A 40 -9.19 18.16 30.75
C LYS A 40 -9.13 19.16 29.60
N ASN A 41 -9.07 18.67 28.36
CA ASN A 41 -9.04 19.50 27.16
C ASN A 41 -10.41 20.09 26.80
N LYS A 42 -11.50 19.45 27.25
CA LYS A 42 -12.91 19.77 26.97
C LYS A 42 -13.75 19.73 28.26
N PRO A 43 -13.54 20.66 29.23
CA PRO A 43 -14.26 20.64 30.50
C PRO A 43 -15.78 20.76 30.34
N GLU A 44 -16.24 21.36 29.25
CA GLU A 44 -17.65 21.53 28.90
C GLU A 44 -18.38 20.23 28.57
N TRP A 45 -17.65 19.13 28.29
CA TRP A 45 -18.26 17.81 28.05
C TRP A 45 -18.49 17.01 29.33
N ARG A 46 -18.09 17.54 30.48
CA ARG A 46 -18.25 16.85 31.77
C ARG A 46 -19.76 16.74 32.08
N PRO A 47 -20.29 15.50 32.23
CA PRO A 47 -21.73 15.31 32.38
C PRO A 47 -22.23 15.88 33.72
N ALA A 48 -23.41 16.50 33.70
CA ALA A 48 -24.06 16.99 34.92
C ALA A 48 -24.70 15.86 35.75
N SER A 49 -25.08 14.77 35.09
CA SER A 49 -25.54 13.50 35.68
C SER A 49 -25.04 12.34 34.82
N LEU A 50 -24.70 11.21 35.46
CA LEU A 50 -24.31 9.97 34.77
C LEU A 50 -25.52 9.16 34.28
N ASP A 51 -26.74 9.53 34.69
CA ASP A 51 -27.98 8.85 34.30
C ASP A 51 -28.55 9.31 32.94
N ASP A 52 -27.91 10.32 32.31
CA ASP A 52 -28.29 10.79 30.98
C ASP A 52 -27.70 9.85 29.92
N GLU A 53 -28.54 9.23 29.10
CA GLU A 53 -28.10 8.35 28.00
C GLU A 53 -27.22 9.09 26.98
N ALA A 54 -27.35 10.41 26.88
CA ALA A 54 -26.49 11.25 26.06
C ALA A 54 -25.22 11.70 26.82
N ALA A 55 -24.98 11.36 28.08
CA ALA A 55 -23.78 11.79 28.79
C ALA A 55 -22.48 11.36 28.09
N PHE A 56 -21.43 12.18 28.15
CA PHE A 56 -20.09 11.76 27.77
C PHE A 56 -19.45 10.97 28.91
N THR A 57 -19.51 9.64 28.81
CA THR A 57 -18.95 8.70 29.79
C THR A 57 -17.78 7.88 29.18
N PRO A 58 -16.95 7.22 30.00
CA PRO A 58 -15.94 6.27 29.51
C PRO A 58 -16.52 5.17 28.62
N GLU A 59 -17.72 4.66 28.92
CA GLU A 59 -18.40 3.62 28.14
C GLU A 59 -18.86 4.16 26.78
N ARG A 60 -19.36 5.41 26.75
CA ARG A 60 -19.72 6.06 25.49
C ARG A 60 -18.48 6.38 24.65
N LEU A 61 -17.40 6.84 25.27
CA LEU A 61 -16.10 6.97 24.60
C LEU A 61 -15.66 5.62 24.03
N HIS A 62 -15.71 4.55 24.83
CA HIS A 62 -15.35 3.20 24.38
C HIS A 62 -16.19 2.77 23.18
N LYS A 63 -17.51 2.98 23.23
CA LYS A 63 -18.43 2.63 22.15
C LYS A 63 -18.16 3.45 20.89
N CYS A 64 -18.03 4.78 20.99
CA CYS A 64 -17.72 5.62 19.85
C CYS A 64 -16.36 5.26 19.23
N LEU A 65 -15.37 4.96 20.07
CA LEU A 65 -14.09 4.44 19.60
C LEU A 65 -14.22 3.03 19.04
N ALA A 66 -15.12 2.17 19.53
CA ALA A 66 -15.31 0.81 19.01
C ALA A 66 -15.99 0.83 17.65
N ASP A 67 -17.00 1.68 17.48
CA ASP A 67 -17.69 1.92 16.22
C ASP A 67 -16.75 2.56 15.18
N ALA A 68 -15.86 3.46 15.64
CA ALA A 68 -14.74 3.98 14.86
C ALA A 68 -13.53 3.04 14.83
N ASN A 69 -13.63 1.88 15.48
CA ASN A 69 -12.69 0.77 15.41
C ASN A 69 -11.26 1.11 15.95
N MET A 70 -11.21 2.08 16.88
CA MET A 70 -10.09 2.78 17.54
C MET A 70 -10.02 2.57 19.09
N THR A 71 -10.57 1.49 19.65
CA THR A 71 -10.63 1.28 21.12
C THR A 71 -9.26 1.02 21.77
N PRO A 72 -8.87 1.75 22.83
CA PRO A 72 -7.56 1.57 23.47
C PRO A 72 -7.38 0.24 24.23
N ASP A 73 -8.42 -0.22 24.93
CA ASP A 73 -8.37 -1.46 25.73
C ASP A 73 -8.53 -2.73 24.85
N ARG A 74 -8.95 -2.53 23.60
CA ARG A 74 -9.00 -3.52 22.51
C ARG A 74 -8.08 -3.11 21.35
N PHE A 75 -6.98 -2.43 21.65
CA PHE A 75 -5.78 -2.51 20.81
C PHE A 75 -5.15 -3.92 20.86
N GLU A 76 -5.93 -4.98 21.16
CA GLU A 76 -5.63 -6.30 20.60
C GLU A 76 -5.53 -6.14 19.08
N PRO A 77 -4.47 -6.67 18.48
CA PRO A 77 -4.17 -6.41 17.09
C PRO A 77 -5.24 -7.11 16.25
N GLN A 78 -6.21 -6.37 15.72
CA GLN A 78 -6.74 -6.71 14.40
C GLN A 78 -5.65 -6.43 13.37
N SER A 79 -4.51 -7.10 13.54
CA SER A 79 -3.53 -7.27 12.50
C SER A 79 -4.22 -8.01 11.38
N TYR A 80 -4.33 -7.42 10.20
CA TYR A 80 -4.72 -8.19 9.01
C TYR A 80 -3.54 -8.98 8.45
N ALA A 81 -2.37 -8.97 9.10
CA ALA A 81 -1.19 -9.70 8.63
C ALA A 81 -1.44 -11.20 8.53
N SER A 82 -2.28 -11.78 9.40
CA SER A 82 -2.70 -13.18 9.29
C SER A 82 -3.54 -13.48 8.05
N LYS A 83 -4.16 -12.44 7.45
CA LYS A 83 -4.90 -12.52 6.19
C LYS A 83 -4.01 -12.22 4.97
N ILE A 84 -2.77 -11.77 5.18
CA ILE A 84 -1.80 -11.62 4.09
C ILE A 84 -1.33 -13.01 3.69
N VAL A 85 -1.56 -13.36 2.42
CA VAL A 85 -1.12 -14.61 1.82
C VAL A 85 -0.09 -14.33 0.74
N SER A 86 0.71 -15.34 0.41
CA SER A 86 1.62 -15.30 -0.73
C SER A 86 1.81 -16.71 -1.27
N LYS A 87 2.17 -16.87 -2.54
CA LYS A 87 2.39 -18.19 -3.14
C LYS A 87 3.86 -18.58 -3.05
N PHE A 88 4.11 -19.84 -2.69
CA PHE A 88 5.40 -20.51 -2.74
C PHE A 88 5.26 -21.90 -3.39
N PRO A 89 6.19 -22.35 -4.26
CA PRO A 89 7.34 -21.60 -4.76
C PRO A 89 6.91 -20.37 -5.57
N VAL A 90 7.79 -19.36 -5.66
CA VAL A 90 7.51 -18.17 -6.47
C VAL A 90 7.54 -18.59 -7.95
N PRO A 91 6.42 -18.54 -8.69
CA PRO A 91 6.34 -19.00 -10.06
C PRO A 91 7.35 -18.27 -10.95
N TYR A 92 8.10 -19.04 -11.74
CA TYR A 92 9.08 -18.52 -12.69
C TYR A 92 10.12 -17.56 -12.08
N LEU A 93 10.40 -17.69 -10.78
CA LEU A 93 11.47 -16.96 -10.14
C LEU A 93 12.82 -17.46 -10.65
N VAL A 94 13.56 -16.57 -11.31
CA VAL A 94 14.94 -16.82 -11.73
C VAL A 94 15.84 -15.86 -10.97
N ILE A 95 16.57 -16.39 -9.99
CA ILE A 95 17.60 -15.62 -9.28
C ILE A 95 18.77 -15.40 -10.27
N PRO A 96 19.19 -14.16 -10.55
CA PRO A 96 20.31 -13.87 -11.43
C PRO A 96 21.57 -14.63 -11.02
N SER A 97 22.39 -15.06 -11.97
CA SER A 97 23.65 -15.78 -11.67
C SER A 97 24.60 -14.98 -10.78
N SER A 98 24.52 -13.65 -10.81
CA SER A 98 25.27 -12.77 -9.90
C SER A 98 24.84 -12.86 -8.44
N ALA A 99 23.62 -13.34 -8.19
CA ALA A 99 22.97 -13.42 -6.89
C ALA A 99 22.79 -14.87 -6.38
N SER A 100 22.77 -15.87 -7.28
CA SER A 100 22.43 -17.27 -6.95
C SER A 100 23.43 -17.98 -6.03
N SER A 101 24.65 -17.46 -5.90
CA SER A 101 25.64 -17.90 -4.91
C SER A 101 25.44 -17.28 -3.53
N TRP A 102 24.72 -16.16 -3.45
CA TRP A 102 24.56 -15.37 -2.22
C TRP A 102 23.21 -15.60 -1.56
N ILE A 103 22.13 -15.80 -2.32
CA ILE A 103 20.77 -15.81 -1.77
C ILE A 103 19.93 -17.01 -2.24
N ASP A 104 18.94 -17.34 -1.43
CA ASP A 104 17.83 -18.24 -1.75
C ASP A 104 16.50 -17.66 -1.25
N VAL A 105 15.39 -18.01 -1.88
CA VAL A 105 14.04 -17.63 -1.44
C VAL A 105 13.37 -18.86 -0.83
N ARG A 106 13.05 -18.80 0.47
CA ARG A 106 12.60 -19.96 1.25
C ARG A 106 11.25 -19.67 1.91
N PRO A 107 10.40 -20.68 2.14
CA PRO A 107 9.19 -20.51 2.93
C PRO A 107 9.58 -20.29 4.39
N ILE A 108 8.86 -19.41 5.07
CA ILE A 108 8.94 -19.22 6.52
C ILE A 108 7.89 -20.12 7.14
N VAL A 109 8.32 -21.09 7.92
CA VAL A 109 7.44 -22.03 8.62
C VAL A 109 7.38 -21.74 10.11
N SER A 110 6.20 -21.90 10.71
CA SER A 110 6.04 -21.82 12.17
C SER A 110 6.86 -22.93 12.84
N SER A 111 7.61 -22.58 13.88
CA SER A 111 8.30 -23.54 14.74
C SER A 111 7.37 -24.26 15.73
N ASP A 112 6.10 -23.84 15.83
CA ASP A 112 5.10 -24.44 16.72
C ASP A 112 4.53 -25.76 16.12
N PRO A 113 4.77 -26.92 16.75
CA PRO A 113 4.26 -28.21 16.28
C PRO A 113 2.75 -28.39 16.42
N SER A 114 2.06 -27.52 17.17
CA SER A 114 0.63 -27.65 17.54
C SER A 114 -0.36 -26.94 16.61
N ALA A 115 0.12 -26.10 15.69
CA ALA A 115 -0.73 -25.37 14.74
C ALA A 115 -1.31 -26.32 13.68
N SER A 116 -2.61 -26.60 13.76
CA SER A 116 -3.30 -27.59 12.92
C SER A 116 -3.60 -27.12 11.49
N ASP A 117 -3.49 -25.83 11.17
CA ASP A 117 -3.73 -25.30 9.82
C ASP A 117 -2.62 -24.35 9.38
N SER A 118 -1.97 -24.72 8.27
CA SER A 118 -0.87 -24.04 7.56
C SER A 118 0.41 -23.76 8.37
N LYS A 119 1.39 -24.68 8.25
CA LYS A 119 2.79 -24.44 8.65
C LYS A 119 3.42 -23.20 7.98
N TYR A 120 2.88 -22.72 6.86
CA TYR A 120 3.42 -21.63 6.04
C TYR A 120 2.95 -20.26 6.56
N LYS A 121 3.90 -19.43 7.03
CA LYS A 121 3.66 -18.04 7.48
C LYS A 121 3.99 -17.00 6.39
N GLY A 122 4.54 -17.44 5.26
CA GLY A 122 5.04 -16.56 4.21
C GLY A 122 6.37 -17.06 3.69
N LYS A 123 7.17 -16.15 3.15
CA LYS A 123 8.48 -16.44 2.55
C LYS A 123 9.46 -15.31 2.86
N GLY A 124 10.75 -15.63 2.76
CA GLY A 124 11.84 -14.70 3.01
C GLY A 124 13.01 -14.94 2.05
N VAL A 125 13.89 -13.96 1.94
CA VAL A 125 15.17 -14.11 1.25
C VAL A 125 16.23 -14.41 2.30
N PHE A 126 17.05 -15.42 2.08
CA PHE A 126 18.06 -15.83 3.04
C PHE A 126 19.44 -15.93 2.41
N ALA A 127 20.47 -15.65 3.21
CA ALA A 127 21.85 -15.78 2.80
C ALA A 127 22.22 -17.27 2.66
N LYS A 128 22.80 -17.67 1.53
CA LYS A 128 23.34 -19.02 1.32
C LYS A 128 24.75 -19.16 1.87
N THR A 129 25.47 -18.06 1.93
CA THR A 129 26.85 -17.94 2.36
C THR A 129 27.00 -16.67 3.17
N GLU A 130 28.14 -16.49 3.83
CA GLU A 130 28.44 -15.24 4.51
C GLU A 130 28.53 -14.09 3.49
N ILE A 131 27.79 -13.01 3.74
CA ILE A 131 27.77 -11.81 2.88
C ILE A 131 28.46 -10.69 3.65
N PRO A 132 29.59 -10.16 3.14
CA PRO A 132 30.30 -9.09 3.83
C PRO A 132 29.54 -7.76 3.75
N LYS A 133 29.74 -6.91 4.75
CA LYS A 133 29.25 -5.53 4.78
C LYS A 133 29.58 -4.78 3.48
N ASP A 134 28.67 -3.89 3.07
CA ASP A 134 28.76 -3.05 1.87
C ASP A 134 28.78 -3.82 0.53
N LYS A 135 28.61 -5.15 0.57
CA LYS A 135 28.44 -5.96 -0.63
C LYS A 135 27.11 -5.65 -1.32
N THR A 136 27.16 -5.28 -2.60
CA THR A 136 26.00 -5.40 -3.49
C THR A 136 25.71 -6.87 -3.72
N ILE A 137 24.58 -7.33 -3.15
CA ILE A 137 24.15 -8.73 -3.15
C ILE A 137 23.54 -9.08 -4.50
N TRP A 138 22.62 -8.24 -5.01
CA TRP A 138 22.10 -8.32 -6.36
C TRP A 138 21.60 -6.97 -6.89
N THR A 139 21.33 -6.95 -8.19
CA THR A 139 20.70 -5.85 -8.90
C THR A 139 19.50 -6.39 -9.66
N GLU A 140 18.39 -5.67 -9.65
CA GLU A 140 17.12 -6.11 -10.26
C GLU A 140 16.40 -4.94 -10.95
N THR A 141 15.85 -5.20 -12.13
CA THR A 141 14.93 -4.28 -12.81
C THR A 141 13.49 -4.57 -12.41
N ALA A 142 12.67 -3.53 -12.35
CA ALA A 142 11.27 -3.66 -11.98
C ALA A 142 10.52 -4.66 -12.89
N LEU A 143 9.75 -5.56 -12.28
CA LEU A 143 8.79 -6.41 -13.00
C LEU A 143 7.67 -5.53 -13.59
N PHE A 144 7.17 -4.59 -12.77
CA PHE A 144 6.24 -3.55 -13.19
C PHE A 144 6.74 -2.19 -12.72
N SER A 145 6.75 -1.21 -13.62
CA SER A 145 6.98 0.20 -13.33
C SER A 145 5.77 0.98 -13.81
N VAL A 146 5.08 1.67 -12.90
CA VAL A 146 3.88 2.45 -13.19
C VAL A 146 4.18 3.92 -12.91
N PRO A 147 3.89 4.85 -13.83
CA PRO A 147 4.00 6.27 -13.52
C PRO A 147 3.05 6.66 -12.39
N SER A 148 3.40 7.69 -11.62
CA SER A 148 2.48 8.22 -10.60
C SER A 148 1.18 8.67 -11.26
N VAL A 149 0.04 8.30 -10.68
CA VAL A 149 -1.29 8.68 -11.20
C VAL A 149 -1.45 10.20 -11.27
N SER A 150 -0.82 10.93 -10.34
CA SER A 150 -0.78 12.40 -10.34
C SER A 150 -0.09 13.00 -11.58
N SER A 151 0.79 12.22 -12.23
CA SER A 151 1.49 12.64 -13.44
C SER A 151 0.63 12.45 -14.70
N VAL A 152 -0.46 11.68 -14.64
CA VAL A 152 -1.28 11.35 -15.82
C VAL A 152 -1.82 12.59 -16.55
N PRO A 153 -2.39 13.62 -15.87
CA PRO A 153 -2.80 14.84 -16.57
C PRO A 153 -1.65 15.52 -17.31
N HIS A 154 -0.46 15.58 -16.70
CA HIS A 154 0.74 16.14 -17.32
C HIS A 154 1.25 15.29 -18.49
N MET A 155 1.17 13.96 -18.37
CA MET A 155 1.51 13.04 -19.45
C MET A 155 0.61 13.29 -20.66
N ARG A 156 -0.71 13.36 -20.44
CA ARG A 156 -1.71 13.59 -21.49
C ARG A 156 -1.59 14.97 -22.12
N ALA A 157 -1.15 15.98 -21.37
CA ALA A 157 -0.86 17.31 -21.88
C ALA A 157 0.51 17.44 -22.59
N GLY A 158 1.30 16.36 -22.66
CA GLY A 158 2.63 16.39 -23.26
C GLY A 158 3.71 17.07 -22.40
N ASN A 159 3.42 17.36 -21.13
CA ASN A 159 4.31 18.01 -20.16
C ASN A 159 5.09 17.01 -19.28
N ALA A 160 4.79 15.72 -19.39
CA ALA A 160 5.52 14.65 -18.71
C ALA A 160 5.72 13.45 -19.64
N CYS A 161 6.68 12.59 -19.29
CA CYS A 161 6.95 11.39 -20.05
C CYS A 161 5.77 10.42 -19.99
N ALA A 162 5.22 10.06 -21.15
CA ALA A 162 4.12 9.11 -21.34
C ALA A 162 4.40 7.66 -20.90
N HIS A 163 5.61 7.38 -20.37
CA HIS A 163 6.00 6.07 -19.86
C HIS A 163 6.35 6.11 -18.37
N CYS A 164 7.33 6.93 -17.97
CA CYS A 164 7.81 6.97 -16.59
C CYS A 164 7.16 8.08 -15.74
N GLY A 165 6.34 8.96 -16.34
CA GLY A 165 5.64 10.03 -15.63
C GLY A 165 6.51 11.23 -15.25
N THR A 166 7.83 11.19 -15.51
CA THR A 166 8.74 12.30 -15.20
C THR A 166 8.29 13.58 -15.90
N VAL A 167 7.97 14.61 -15.10
CA VAL A 167 7.62 15.95 -15.58
C VAL A 167 8.84 16.60 -16.22
N PHE A 168 8.65 17.23 -17.37
CA PHE A 168 9.75 17.89 -18.08
C PHE A 168 10.06 19.24 -17.45
N ALA A 169 11.32 19.46 -17.03
CA ALA A 169 11.77 20.79 -16.60
C ALA A 169 11.83 21.79 -17.78
N ARG A 170 12.20 21.31 -18.98
CA ARG A 170 12.20 22.04 -20.26
C ARG A 170 11.92 21.05 -21.39
N ALA A 171 11.25 21.46 -22.46
CA ALA A 171 10.85 20.55 -23.56
C ALA A 171 12.01 20.04 -24.45
N LEU A 172 13.21 20.63 -24.32
CA LEU A 172 14.41 20.27 -25.09
C LEU A 172 14.88 18.85 -24.76
N GLY A 173 15.16 18.04 -25.78
CA GLY A 173 15.66 16.66 -25.63
C GLY A 173 14.57 15.58 -25.49
N THR A 174 13.29 15.96 -25.49
CA THR A 174 12.18 14.99 -25.48
C THR A 174 11.98 14.34 -26.86
N VAL A 175 11.53 13.09 -26.88
CA VAL A 175 11.23 12.34 -28.11
C VAL A 175 9.72 12.10 -28.21
N GLY A 176 9.10 12.42 -29.35
CA GLY A 176 7.66 12.22 -29.57
C GLY A 176 7.30 10.83 -30.10
N CYS A 177 6.02 10.46 -29.92
CA CYS A 177 5.37 9.42 -30.72
C CYS A 177 5.01 9.97 -32.11
N THR A 178 5.01 9.11 -33.14
CA THR A 178 4.65 9.49 -34.51
C THR A 178 3.16 9.40 -34.80
N GLN A 179 2.35 8.91 -33.86
CA GLN A 179 0.93 8.61 -34.06
C GLN A 179 0.00 9.24 -33.03
N CYS A 180 0.55 9.82 -31.96
CA CYS A 180 -0.21 10.54 -30.95
C CYS A 180 0.67 11.62 -30.31
N GLU A 181 0.07 12.42 -29.44
CA GLU A 181 0.72 13.58 -28.78
C GLU A 181 1.66 13.19 -27.63
N ALA A 182 1.85 11.89 -27.37
CA ALA A 182 2.73 11.41 -26.32
C ALA A 182 4.19 11.84 -26.53
N ARG A 183 4.82 12.29 -25.44
CA ARG A 183 6.23 12.62 -25.38
C ARG A 183 6.97 11.72 -24.39
N PHE A 184 8.24 11.47 -24.63
CA PHE A 184 9.10 10.64 -23.80
C PHE A 184 10.36 11.43 -23.39
N CYS A 185 10.87 11.19 -22.19
CA CYS A 185 12.09 11.86 -21.70
C CYS A 185 13.36 11.43 -22.47
N GLY A 186 13.31 10.34 -23.22
CA GLY A 186 14.41 9.87 -24.04
C GLY A 186 14.04 8.62 -24.85
N THR A 187 15.00 8.14 -25.65
CA THR A 187 14.83 6.97 -26.53
C THR A 187 14.55 5.68 -25.76
N LYS A 188 15.13 5.51 -24.56
CA LYS A 188 14.88 4.35 -23.68
C LYS A 188 13.40 4.25 -23.28
N CYS A 189 12.81 5.33 -22.75
CA CYS A 189 11.40 5.37 -22.37
C CYS A 189 10.47 5.16 -23.56
N ARG A 190 10.77 5.77 -24.72
CA ARG A 190 9.99 5.54 -25.94
C ARG A 190 10.03 4.07 -26.33
N ALA A 191 11.23 3.48 -26.39
CA ALA A 191 11.41 2.09 -26.77
C ALA A 191 10.68 1.14 -25.81
N ALA A 192 10.79 1.34 -24.50
CA ALA A 192 10.09 0.53 -23.49
C ALA A 192 8.56 0.61 -23.60
N ALA A 193 8.03 1.82 -23.87
CA ALA A 193 6.60 2.03 -24.04
C ALA A 193 6.04 1.41 -25.32
N THR A 194 6.78 1.51 -26.44
CA THR A 194 6.31 1.00 -27.74
C THR A 194 6.57 -0.50 -27.90
N SER A 195 7.70 -1.03 -27.41
CA SER A 195 8.03 -2.46 -27.50
C SER A 195 7.09 -3.33 -26.68
N SER A 196 6.52 -2.77 -25.62
CA SER A 196 5.54 -3.45 -24.78
C SER A 196 4.12 -3.40 -25.33
N MET A 197 3.86 -2.67 -26.42
CA MET A 197 2.53 -2.39 -26.98
C MET A 197 1.54 -1.71 -26.01
N ALA A 198 1.89 -1.55 -24.73
CA ALA A 198 1.09 -0.87 -23.70
C ALA A 198 0.76 0.57 -24.11
N HIS A 199 1.71 1.28 -24.73
CA HIS A 199 1.49 2.62 -25.26
C HIS A 199 0.41 2.62 -26.35
N ALA A 200 0.53 1.75 -27.35
CA ALA A 200 -0.45 1.65 -28.43
C ALA A 200 -1.85 1.31 -27.89
N ALA A 201 -1.91 0.42 -26.89
CA ALA A 201 -3.14 -0.02 -26.24
C ALA A 201 -3.89 1.11 -25.48
N THR A 202 -3.16 2.09 -24.93
CA THR A 202 -3.72 3.12 -24.03
C THR A 202 -3.72 4.55 -24.59
N TRP A 203 -3.01 4.80 -25.70
CA TRP A 203 -2.88 6.14 -26.29
C TRP A 203 -3.49 6.31 -27.67
N HIS A 204 -3.47 5.28 -28.53
CA HIS A 204 -3.78 5.47 -29.94
C HIS A 204 -5.29 5.40 -30.26
N VAL A 205 -6.13 6.08 -29.48
CA VAL A 205 -7.60 6.01 -29.57
C VAL A 205 -8.10 6.33 -31.00
N GLY A 206 -8.88 5.44 -31.60
CA GLY A 206 -9.50 5.68 -32.91
C GLY A 206 -8.59 5.44 -34.12
N THR A 207 -7.33 5.07 -33.90
CA THR A 207 -6.40 4.68 -34.97
C THR A 207 -6.60 3.22 -35.41
N LYS A 208 -6.06 2.82 -36.58
CA LYS A 208 -6.02 1.40 -37.01
C LYS A 208 -5.36 0.50 -35.97
N LEU A 209 -4.31 0.97 -35.30
CA LEU A 209 -3.58 0.23 -34.25
C LEU A 209 -4.42 -0.03 -32.99
N SER A 210 -5.38 0.84 -32.68
CA SER A 210 -6.31 0.58 -31.56
C SER A 210 -7.34 -0.51 -31.85
N LYS A 211 -7.60 -0.85 -33.12
CA LYS A 211 -8.54 -1.93 -33.45
C LYS A 211 -7.96 -3.30 -33.10
N THR A 212 -6.65 -3.46 -33.25
CA THR A 212 -5.87 -4.66 -32.89
C THR A 212 -5.45 -4.68 -31.42
N ALA A 213 -5.67 -3.58 -30.68
CA ALA A 213 -5.38 -3.53 -29.25
C ALA A 213 -6.27 -4.49 -28.45
N GLN A 214 -5.66 -5.21 -27.51
CA GLN A 214 -6.37 -6.04 -26.52
C GLN A 214 -7.01 -5.23 -25.40
N ILE A 215 -6.78 -3.91 -25.39
CA ILE A 215 -7.42 -2.97 -24.50
C ILE A 215 -8.37 -2.08 -25.31
N GLY A 216 -9.59 -1.91 -24.82
CA GLY A 216 -10.59 -0.99 -25.33
C GLY A 216 -10.22 0.46 -24.97
N PRO A 217 -9.72 1.28 -25.92
CA PRO A 217 -9.11 2.56 -25.61
C PRO A 217 -10.09 3.59 -25.01
N LYS A 218 -11.36 3.57 -25.44
CA LYS A 218 -12.40 4.46 -24.91
C LYS A 218 -12.76 4.13 -23.46
N ALA A 219 -12.85 2.84 -23.13
CA ALA A 219 -13.14 2.38 -21.77
C ALA A 219 -11.94 2.60 -20.85
N TRP A 220 -10.71 2.33 -21.34
CA TRP A 220 -9.47 2.66 -20.64
C TRP A 220 -9.42 4.14 -20.28
N ARG A 221 -9.73 5.04 -21.22
CA ARG A 221 -9.68 6.47 -20.96
C ARG A 221 -10.60 6.88 -19.81
N LYS A 222 -11.82 6.34 -19.75
CA LYS A 222 -12.74 6.59 -18.64
C LYS A 222 -12.19 6.08 -17.30
N TYR A 223 -11.58 4.90 -17.29
CA TYR A 223 -10.95 4.33 -16.10
C TYR A 223 -9.77 5.20 -15.62
N GLU A 224 -8.90 5.61 -16.54
CA GLU A 224 -7.74 6.47 -16.25
C GLU A 224 -8.16 7.86 -15.75
N ASP A 225 -9.18 8.47 -16.36
CA ASP A 225 -9.73 9.77 -15.93
C ASP A 225 -10.35 9.66 -14.53
N MET A 226 -10.99 8.53 -14.19
CA MET A 226 -11.51 8.27 -12.85
C MET A 226 -10.35 8.14 -11.83
N CYS A 227 -9.33 7.33 -12.12
CA CYS A 227 -8.23 7.12 -11.19
C CYS A 227 -7.39 8.39 -10.97
N SER A 228 -7.24 9.24 -11.99
CA SER A 228 -6.48 10.49 -11.89
C SER A 228 -7.26 11.67 -11.31
N GLY A 229 -8.54 11.50 -10.99
CA GLY A 229 -9.41 12.59 -10.57
C GLY A 229 -9.78 13.56 -11.70
N ALA A 230 -9.27 13.35 -12.93
CA ALA A 230 -9.56 14.18 -14.10
C ALA A 230 -11.03 14.14 -14.53
N ALA A 231 -11.80 13.14 -14.07
CA ALA A 231 -13.25 13.07 -14.25
C ALA A 231 -14.03 14.06 -13.36
N SER A 232 -13.41 14.66 -12.34
CA SER A 232 -14.07 15.66 -11.48
C SER A 232 -14.36 16.94 -12.26
N LYS A 233 -15.65 17.31 -12.35
CA LYS A 233 -16.09 18.56 -12.97
C LYS A 233 -15.94 19.78 -12.06
N ASP A 234 -15.69 19.57 -10.78
CA ASP A 234 -15.59 20.65 -9.80
C ASP A 234 -14.13 21.08 -9.66
N LYS A 235 -13.74 22.10 -10.43
CA LYS A 235 -12.39 22.67 -10.45
C LYS A 235 -12.04 23.45 -9.17
N ASN A 236 -13.01 23.69 -8.30
CA ASN A 236 -12.82 24.46 -7.06
C ASN A 236 -12.66 23.56 -5.83
N ASN A 237 -12.76 22.24 -5.99
CA ASN A 237 -12.58 21.30 -4.90
C ASN A 237 -11.14 20.75 -4.93
N GLU A 238 -10.22 21.41 -4.21
CA GLU A 238 -8.82 20.96 -4.07
C GLU A 238 -8.72 19.51 -3.54
N ALA A 239 -9.75 19.01 -2.83
CA ALA A 239 -9.83 17.61 -2.37
C ALA A 239 -9.97 16.59 -3.52
N ALA A 240 -10.34 17.01 -4.74
CA ALA A 240 -10.38 16.13 -5.92
C ALA A 240 -8.98 15.78 -6.47
N THR A 241 -7.94 16.51 -6.05
CA THR A 241 -6.54 16.16 -6.33
C THR A 241 -5.92 15.26 -5.27
N GLU A 242 -6.51 15.19 -4.07
CA GLU A 242 -6.18 14.22 -3.00
C GLU A 242 -6.86 12.86 -3.18
N SER A 243 -7.79 12.72 -4.13
CA SER A 243 -8.58 11.50 -4.38
C SER A 243 -8.00 10.60 -5.47
N ALA A 244 -6.79 10.88 -5.96
CA ALA A 244 -6.18 10.09 -7.02
C ALA A 244 -5.95 8.65 -6.56
N TRP A 245 -6.64 7.70 -7.22
CA TRP A 245 -6.60 6.30 -6.86
C TRP A 245 -5.37 5.62 -7.45
N ALA A 246 -4.22 5.87 -6.83
CA ALA A 246 -2.91 5.42 -7.30
C ALA A 246 -2.82 3.90 -7.45
N ALA A 247 -3.37 3.15 -6.49
CA ALA A 247 -3.35 1.69 -6.51
C ALA A 247 -4.24 1.12 -7.63
N GLY A 248 -5.44 1.69 -7.83
CA GLY A 248 -6.29 1.34 -8.97
C GLY A 248 -5.58 1.59 -10.29
N TYR A 249 -5.08 2.81 -10.50
CA TYR A 249 -4.33 3.15 -11.72
C TYR A 249 -3.18 2.16 -12.00
N ALA A 250 -2.42 1.81 -10.96
CA ALA A 250 -1.32 0.88 -11.08
C ALA A 250 -1.77 -0.53 -11.47
N VAL A 251 -2.83 -1.06 -10.85
CA VAL A 251 -3.43 -2.35 -11.25
C VAL A 251 -3.90 -2.29 -12.69
N GLY A 252 -4.58 -1.23 -13.11
CA GLY A 252 -4.96 -1.04 -14.51
C GLY A 252 -3.76 -1.11 -15.46
N MET A 253 -2.64 -0.47 -15.11
CA MET A 253 -1.40 -0.50 -15.89
C MET A 253 -0.73 -1.87 -15.90
N VAL A 254 -0.77 -2.62 -14.79
CA VAL A 254 -0.33 -4.03 -14.74
C VAL A 254 -1.15 -4.86 -15.73
N LEU A 255 -2.48 -4.74 -15.72
CA LEU A 255 -3.35 -5.48 -16.64
C LEU A 255 -3.16 -5.07 -18.10
N VAL A 256 -2.92 -3.77 -18.37
CA VAL A 256 -2.53 -3.30 -19.71
C VAL A 256 -1.24 -3.99 -20.16
N ARG A 257 -0.25 -4.13 -19.27
CA ARG A 257 1.01 -4.80 -19.61
C ARG A 257 0.81 -6.29 -19.88
N LEU A 258 -0.02 -6.97 -19.09
CA LEU A 258 -0.40 -8.37 -19.32
C LEU A 258 -1.13 -8.54 -20.67
N ALA A 259 -2.12 -7.70 -20.96
CA ALA A 259 -2.85 -7.73 -22.24
C ALA A 259 -1.92 -7.51 -23.44
N ALA A 260 -0.97 -6.60 -23.29
CA ALA A 260 -0.02 -6.27 -24.34
C ALA A 260 1.05 -7.37 -24.51
N GLU A 261 1.40 -8.09 -23.44
CA GLU A 261 2.22 -9.31 -23.55
C GLU A 261 1.43 -10.45 -24.18
N ALA A 262 0.13 -10.59 -23.88
CA ALA A 262 -0.73 -11.61 -24.49
C ALA A 262 -0.90 -11.42 -26.00
N GLN A 263 -0.68 -10.21 -26.53
CA GLN A 263 -0.58 -9.97 -27.98
C GLN A 263 0.63 -10.62 -28.64
N LYS A 264 1.71 -10.85 -27.87
CA LYS A 264 2.94 -11.47 -28.34
C LYS A 264 2.97 -12.96 -28.01
N SER A 265 2.66 -13.30 -26.76
CA SER A 265 2.64 -14.66 -26.24
C SER A 265 1.69 -14.75 -25.05
N LEU A 266 0.66 -15.59 -25.18
CA LEU A 266 -0.26 -15.90 -24.08
C LEU A 266 0.46 -16.57 -22.91
N GLU A 267 1.41 -17.46 -23.20
CA GLU A 267 2.25 -18.11 -22.18
C GLU A 267 3.08 -17.08 -21.42
N GLY A 268 3.67 -16.10 -22.12
CA GLY A 268 4.41 -15.00 -21.49
C GLY A 268 3.54 -14.15 -20.57
N ALA A 269 2.30 -13.88 -20.98
CA ALA A 269 1.35 -13.13 -20.17
C ALA A 269 0.89 -13.90 -18.92
N LEU A 270 0.62 -15.20 -19.05
CA LEU A 270 0.27 -16.07 -17.92
C LEU A 270 1.41 -16.14 -16.90
N LYS A 271 2.66 -16.28 -17.38
CA LYS A 271 3.87 -16.22 -16.53
C LYS A 271 3.95 -14.94 -15.71
N LEU A 272 3.77 -13.79 -16.36
CA LEU A 272 3.79 -12.48 -15.69
C LEU A 272 2.64 -12.34 -14.68
N GLN A 273 1.44 -12.85 -15.00
CA GLN A 273 0.30 -12.84 -14.10
C GLN A 273 0.59 -13.68 -12.85
N GLU A 274 1.08 -14.90 -13.01
CA GLU A 274 1.44 -15.78 -11.89
C GLU A 274 2.55 -15.19 -11.00
N GLN A 275 3.54 -14.51 -11.59
CA GLN A 275 4.58 -13.80 -10.85
C GLN A 275 4.00 -12.67 -9.98
N PHE A 276 3.10 -11.85 -10.51
CA PHE A 276 2.45 -10.78 -9.74
C PHE A 276 1.60 -11.35 -8.61
N GLU A 277 0.79 -12.37 -8.90
CA GLU A 277 -0.13 -12.99 -7.95
C GLU A 277 0.55 -13.87 -6.90
N ALA A 278 1.83 -14.15 -7.06
CA ALA A 278 2.61 -14.86 -6.06
C ALA A 278 3.13 -13.96 -4.95
N MET A 279 3.13 -12.64 -5.15
CA MET A 279 3.59 -11.66 -4.16
C MET A 279 2.68 -11.64 -2.92
N ALA A 280 3.10 -10.91 -1.88
CA ALA A 280 2.26 -10.74 -0.70
C ALA A 280 0.97 -10.03 -1.08
N THR A 281 -0.17 -10.59 -0.72
CA THR A 281 -1.48 -10.09 -1.13
C THR A 281 -2.52 -10.25 -0.02
N VAL A 282 -3.49 -9.35 -0.02
CA VAL A 282 -4.67 -9.35 0.84
C VAL A 282 -5.74 -8.55 0.11
N GLY A 283 -7.01 -8.88 0.29
CA GLY A 283 -8.12 -8.11 -0.29
C GLY A 283 -8.05 -6.63 0.13
N GLN A 284 -8.28 -5.73 -0.82
CA GLN A 284 -8.31 -4.29 -0.53
C GLN A 284 -9.45 -3.90 0.42
N ASP A 285 -10.56 -4.62 0.38
CA ASP A 285 -11.67 -4.55 1.32
C ASP A 285 -11.23 -4.84 2.76
N VAL A 286 -10.41 -5.87 2.97
CA VAL A 286 -9.81 -6.19 4.28
C VAL A 286 -8.94 -5.04 4.77
N ARG A 287 -8.13 -4.44 3.88
CA ARG A 287 -7.28 -3.29 4.21
C ARG A 287 -8.09 -2.06 4.56
N GLN A 288 -9.19 -1.79 3.85
CA GLN A 288 -10.07 -0.66 4.12
C GLN A 288 -10.80 -0.82 5.44
N ALA A 289 -11.35 -2.00 5.72
CA ALA A 289 -11.97 -2.31 7.00
C ALA A 289 -11.00 -2.08 8.17
N HIS A 290 -9.72 -2.40 7.99
CA HIS A 290 -8.67 -2.11 8.96
C HIS A 290 -8.31 -0.61 9.05
N ALA A 291 -8.12 0.06 7.92
CA ALA A 291 -7.75 1.48 7.90
C ALA A 291 -8.82 2.37 8.53
N ALA A 292 -10.10 1.98 8.39
CA ALA A 292 -11.23 2.61 9.06
C ALA A 292 -11.17 2.50 10.59
N GLY A 293 -10.44 1.52 11.15
CA GLY A 293 -10.20 1.38 12.60
C GLY A 293 -8.84 1.79 13.11
N ALA A 294 -7.81 1.80 12.26
CA ALA A 294 -6.44 2.04 12.71
C ALA A 294 -6.12 3.51 13.06
N GLY A 295 -7.09 4.42 13.11
CA GLY A 295 -6.88 5.82 13.53
C GLY A 295 -5.82 6.58 12.72
N SER A 296 -5.53 6.13 11.48
CA SER A 296 -4.55 6.79 10.60
C SER A 296 -4.98 8.23 10.29
N ASN A 297 -4.10 9.09 9.76
CA ASN A 297 -4.49 10.45 9.34
C ASN A 297 -5.66 10.49 8.31
N ALA A 298 -6.03 9.34 7.73
CA ALA A 298 -7.23 9.17 6.91
C ALA A 298 -8.54 8.98 7.71
N ALA A 299 -8.47 8.72 9.02
CA ALA A 299 -9.58 8.49 9.95
C ALA A 299 -10.48 9.73 10.17
N SER A 300 -10.10 10.91 9.63
CA SER A 300 -11.04 12.03 9.51
C SER A 300 -12.19 11.73 8.51
N ARG A 301 -12.12 10.63 7.75
CA ARG A 301 -13.19 10.18 6.85
C ARG A 301 -14.08 9.18 7.58
N SER A 302 -15.10 9.73 8.23
CA SER A 302 -16.43 9.18 8.58
C SER A 302 -16.71 7.69 8.33
N LEU A 303 -17.50 7.04 9.19
CA LEU A 303 -18.21 5.77 8.93
C LEU A 303 -18.96 5.70 7.58
N PHE A 304 -19.29 6.85 6.97
CA PHE A 304 -19.85 6.98 5.61
C PHE A 304 -18.81 6.86 4.47
N ALA A 305 -17.52 6.83 4.78
CA ALA A 305 -16.43 6.70 3.82
C ALA A 305 -16.28 5.27 3.31
N SER A 306 -16.59 4.25 4.11
CA SER A 306 -16.47 2.84 3.71
C SER A 306 -17.43 2.46 2.58
N GLU A 307 -18.70 2.91 2.64
CA GLU A 307 -19.69 2.69 1.59
C GLU A 307 -19.32 3.42 0.28
N GLN A 308 -18.88 4.67 0.37
CA GLN A 308 -18.42 5.44 -0.79
C GLN A 308 -17.16 4.82 -1.41
N GLU A 309 -16.24 4.33 -0.58
CA GLU A 309 -15.03 3.65 -1.03
C GLU A 309 -15.34 2.31 -1.72
N GLU A 310 -16.27 1.52 -1.20
CA GLU A 310 -16.70 0.27 -1.85
C GLU A 310 -17.34 0.55 -3.23
N LEU A 311 -18.14 1.62 -3.34
CA LEU A 311 -18.69 2.05 -4.63
C LEU A 311 -17.59 2.44 -5.61
N VAL A 312 -16.55 3.17 -5.17
CA VAL A 312 -15.39 3.51 -6.01
C VAL A 312 -14.66 2.25 -6.49
N LEU A 313 -14.51 1.24 -5.61
CA LEU A 313 -13.92 -0.05 -6.00
C LEU A 313 -14.74 -0.75 -7.08
N LYS A 314 -16.06 -0.83 -6.90
CA LYS A 314 -17.00 -1.43 -7.85
C LYS A 314 -17.02 -0.68 -9.19
N ASP A 315 -17.07 0.64 -9.17
CA ASP A 315 -17.04 1.48 -10.37
C ASP A 315 -15.72 1.31 -11.14
N GLY A 316 -14.61 1.26 -10.42
CA GLY A 316 -13.29 0.92 -10.96
C GLY A 316 -13.26 -0.41 -11.67
N TYR A 317 -13.72 -1.46 -10.99
CA TYR A 317 -13.81 -2.80 -11.56
C TYR A 317 -14.67 -2.81 -12.82
N ASN A 318 -15.84 -2.16 -12.80
CA ASN A 318 -16.77 -2.12 -13.92
C ASN A 318 -16.19 -1.41 -15.14
N LEU A 319 -15.51 -0.28 -14.95
CA LEU A 319 -14.84 0.46 -16.02
C LEU A 319 -13.65 -0.32 -16.58
N LEU A 320 -12.82 -0.90 -15.71
CA LEU A 320 -11.64 -1.66 -16.11
C LEU A 320 -12.02 -2.96 -16.83
N SER A 321 -13.03 -3.69 -16.34
CA SER A 321 -13.59 -4.89 -16.99
C SER A 321 -13.95 -4.60 -18.45
N LYS A 322 -14.70 -3.51 -18.69
CA LYS A 322 -15.06 -3.07 -20.05
C LYS A 322 -13.85 -2.73 -20.91
N ALA A 323 -12.74 -2.28 -20.32
CA ALA A 323 -11.52 -1.97 -21.04
C ALA A 323 -10.72 -3.21 -21.41
N ILE A 324 -10.73 -4.27 -20.60
CA ILE A 324 -9.81 -5.40 -20.78
C ILE A 324 -10.44 -6.68 -21.33
N THR A 325 -11.77 -6.71 -21.54
CA THR A 325 -12.54 -7.91 -21.94
C THR A 325 -12.04 -8.68 -23.17
N LYS A 326 -11.22 -8.07 -24.04
CA LYS A 326 -10.62 -8.79 -25.17
C LYS A 326 -9.47 -9.71 -24.75
N ALA A 327 -8.66 -9.30 -23.77
CA ALA A 327 -7.52 -10.08 -23.27
C ALA A 327 -7.89 -11.03 -22.12
N PHE A 328 -8.92 -10.70 -21.34
CA PHE A 328 -9.22 -11.40 -20.08
C PHE A 328 -10.60 -12.06 -20.11
N SER A 329 -10.68 -13.26 -19.53
CA SER A 329 -11.95 -13.88 -19.14
C SER A 329 -12.40 -13.32 -17.79
N LEU A 330 -13.69 -13.04 -17.65
CA LEU A 330 -14.30 -12.68 -16.35
C LEU A 330 -14.68 -13.91 -15.53
N ASP A 331 -14.65 -15.10 -16.13
CA ASP A 331 -14.76 -16.37 -15.43
C ASP A 331 -13.36 -16.86 -15.05
N GLU A 332 -13.12 -16.98 -13.74
CA GLU A 332 -11.82 -17.40 -13.17
C GLU A 332 -11.46 -18.84 -13.50
N ASN A 333 -12.45 -19.66 -13.84
CA ASN A 333 -12.23 -21.08 -14.13
C ASN A 333 -11.91 -21.32 -15.60
N THR A 334 -11.87 -20.27 -16.44
CA THR A 334 -11.57 -20.43 -17.86
C THR A 334 -10.11 -20.87 -18.07
N PRO A 335 -9.85 -22.12 -18.48
CA PRO A 335 -8.49 -22.64 -18.54
C PRO A 335 -7.67 -21.95 -19.63
N GLY A 336 -6.39 -21.71 -19.35
CA GLY A 336 -5.44 -21.18 -20.32
C GLY A 336 -5.75 -19.77 -20.82
N LYS A 337 -6.52 -18.97 -20.07
CA LYS A 337 -6.72 -17.54 -20.35
C LYS A 337 -6.27 -16.69 -19.18
N LEU A 338 -5.91 -15.44 -19.46
CA LEU A 338 -5.83 -14.44 -18.40
C LEU A 338 -7.23 -14.28 -17.80
N THR A 339 -7.32 -14.30 -16.48
CA THR A 339 -8.58 -14.16 -15.76
C THR A 339 -8.62 -12.86 -14.97
N TYR A 340 -9.83 -12.31 -14.81
CA TYR A 340 -10.07 -11.08 -14.07
C TYR A 340 -11.47 -11.08 -13.46
N SER A 341 -11.55 -11.31 -12.16
CA SER A 341 -12.77 -11.19 -11.36
C SER A 341 -12.70 -9.97 -10.45
N TYR A 342 -13.80 -9.69 -9.76
CA TYR A 342 -13.81 -8.66 -8.72
C TYR A 342 -12.90 -9.02 -7.54
N ASP A 343 -12.88 -10.28 -7.12
CA ASP A 343 -12.00 -10.73 -6.03
C ASP A 343 -10.52 -10.57 -6.41
N ARG A 344 -10.14 -11.03 -7.61
CA ARG A 344 -8.79 -10.83 -8.16
C ARG A 344 -8.44 -9.35 -8.27
N TYR A 345 -9.40 -8.51 -8.61
CA TYR A 345 -9.19 -7.07 -8.64
C TYR A 345 -8.83 -6.49 -7.27
N LEU A 346 -9.58 -6.85 -6.22
CA LEU A 346 -9.29 -6.44 -4.85
C LEU A 346 -7.91 -6.92 -4.38
N HIS A 347 -7.58 -8.19 -4.66
CA HIS A 347 -6.27 -8.75 -4.34
C HIS A 347 -5.14 -8.11 -5.15
N ASN A 348 -5.34 -7.77 -6.42
CA ASN A 348 -4.33 -7.05 -7.21
C ASN A 348 -4.03 -5.66 -6.63
N ILE A 349 -5.05 -4.96 -6.13
CA ILE A 349 -4.87 -3.67 -5.45
C ILE A 349 -4.08 -3.86 -4.16
N GLY A 350 -4.45 -4.85 -3.33
CA GLY A 350 -3.71 -5.15 -2.11
C GLY A 350 -2.27 -5.60 -2.37
N THR A 351 -2.05 -6.39 -3.42
CA THR A 351 -0.73 -6.80 -3.92
C THR A 351 0.11 -5.57 -4.27
N TRP A 352 -0.43 -4.64 -5.05
CA TRP A 352 0.28 -3.40 -5.35
C TRP A 352 0.63 -2.64 -4.07
N ASN A 353 -0.35 -2.42 -3.20
CA ASN A 353 -0.16 -1.63 -1.98
C ASN A 353 0.84 -2.24 -0.99
N LEU A 354 0.99 -3.57 -0.93
CA LEU A 354 1.95 -4.23 -0.04
C LEU A 354 3.38 -4.25 -0.58
N ASN A 355 3.55 -4.35 -1.91
CA ASN A 355 4.85 -4.67 -2.51
C ASN A 355 5.49 -3.49 -3.27
N ASN A 356 4.72 -2.46 -3.64
CA ASN A 356 5.27 -1.37 -4.44
C ASN A 356 6.27 -0.51 -3.64
N ILE A 357 7.42 -0.22 -4.24
CA ILE A 357 8.40 0.75 -3.76
C ILE A 357 8.69 1.74 -4.89
N LYS A 358 8.51 3.05 -4.63
CA LYS A 358 8.64 4.13 -5.63
C LYS A 358 7.90 3.84 -6.95
N HIS A 359 6.64 3.38 -6.83
CA HIS A 359 5.78 3.03 -7.97
C HIS A 359 6.28 1.88 -8.86
N CYS A 360 7.16 1.03 -8.31
CA CYS A 360 7.69 -0.15 -8.97
C CYS A 360 7.49 -1.39 -8.11
N VAL A 361 7.37 -2.54 -8.75
CA VAL A 361 7.30 -3.85 -8.08
C VAL A 361 8.40 -4.74 -8.66
N PHE A 362 9.12 -5.43 -7.78
CA PHE A 362 10.32 -6.22 -8.10
C PHE A 362 10.12 -7.66 -7.65
N LEU A 363 10.51 -8.63 -8.46
CA LEU A 363 10.16 -10.03 -8.25
C LEU A 363 10.91 -10.65 -7.05
N ILE A 364 12.19 -10.34 -6.87
CA ILE A 364 13.00 -10.85 -5.73
C ILE A 364 12.85 -9.93 -4.53
N GLN A 365 13.03 -8.62 -4.71
CA GLN A 365 13.01 -7.66 -3.60
C GLN A 365 11.68 -7.67 -2.82
N SER A 366 10.54 -7.95 -3.46
CA SER A 366 9.24 -8.04 -2.76
C SER A 366 9.12 -9.21 -1.77
N ASN A 367 10.13 -10.11 -1.69
CA ASN A 367 10.17 -11.20 -0.71
C ASN A 367 11.05 -10.87 0.52
N LEU A 368 11.65 -9.68 0.59
CA LEU A 368 12.43 -9.23 1.75
C LEU A 368 11.50 -8.76 2.85
N ASN A 369 11.57 -9.37 4.04
CA ASN A 369 10.77 -8.98 5.18
C ASN A 369 11.32 -7.74 5.91
N HIS A 370 10.49 -7.22 6.81
CA HIS A 370 10.81 -6.03 7.59
C HIS A 370 11.65 -6.34 8.83
N SER A 371 12.63 -5.47 9.10
CA SER A 371 13.20 -5.25 10.44
C SER A 371 13.43 -3.75 10.66
N CYS A 372 13.20 -3.26 11.89
CA CYS A 372 13.59 -1.88 12.27
C CYS A 372 15.11 -1.73 12.49
N GLU A 373 15.84 -2.84 12.51
CA GLU A 373 17.30 -2.95 12.52
C GLU A 373 17.70 -3.89 11.36
N PRO A 374 17.54 -3.44 10.11
CA PRO A 374 17.73 -4.30 8.95
C PRO A 374 19.21 -4.62 8.71
N ASN A 375 19.48 -5.76 8.08
CA ASN A 375 20.83 -6.14 7.65
C ASN A 375 21.11 -5.79 6.18
N SER A 376 20.12 -5.33 5.43
CA SER A 376 20.26 -4.90 4.04
C SER A 376 19.46 -3.64 3.73
N LYS A 377 19.79 -2.95 2.63
CA LYS A 377 19.05 -1.79 2.12
C LYS A 377 18.84 -1.86 0.60
N THR A 378 17.76 -1.24 0.15
CA THR A 378 17.51 -0.99 -1.27
C THR A 378 18.14 0.33 -1.70
N VAL A 379 19.06 0.27 -2.66
CA VAL A 379 19.66 1.41 -3.34
C VAL A 379 18.95 1.61 -4.68
N PHE A 380 18.41 2.80 -4.90
CA PHE A 380 17.69 3.15 -6.12
C PHE A 380 18.62 3.85 -7.12
N GLY A 381 18.40 3.60 -8.42
CA GLY A 381 18.99 4.41 -9.47
C GLY A 381 18.37 5.82 -9.57
N ASN A 382 18.77 6.56 -10.61
CA ASN A 382 18.37 7.96 -10.81
C ASN A 382 16.93 8.09 -11.35
N THR A 383 16.47 7.10 -12.10
CA THR A 383 15.17 7.06 -12.75
C THR A 383 14.41 5.80 -12.36
N THR A 384 13.09 5.79 -12.55
CA THR A 384 12.24 4.60 -12.26
C THR A 384 12.54 3.40 -13.17
N LEU A 385 13.23 3.62 -14.30
CA LEU A 385 13.69 2.53 -15.17
C LEU A 385 15.06 1.98 -14.77
N ASP A 386 15.80 2.69 -13.92
CA ASP A 386 17.09 2.22 -13.47
C ASP A 386 16.89 1.03 -12.51
N PRO A 387 17.76 0.01 -12.57
CA PRO A 387 17.70 -1.10 -11.64
C PRO A 387 17.86 -0.63 -10.19
N ILE A 388 17.27 -1.37 -9.26
CA ILE A 388 17.61 -1.28 -7.83
C ILE A 388 18.77 -2.22 -7.53
N SER A 389 19.50 -1.94 -6.46
CA SER A 389 20.50 -2.85 -5.90
C SER A 389 20.23 -3.09 -4.43
N ILE A 390 20.37 -4.34 -3.99
CA ILE A 390 20.31 -4.67 -2.56
C ILE A 390 21.74 -4.76 -2.03
N VAL A 391 22.02 -4.01 -0.97
CA VAL A 391 23.36 -3.86 -0.39
C VAL A 391 23.32 -4.25 1.08
N ALA A 392 24.29 -5.05 1.53
CA ALA A 392 24.46 -5.43 2.93
C ALA A 392 24.88 -4.22 3.79
N LEU A 393 24.21 -4.01 4.92
CA LEU A 393 24.51 -2.92 5.87
C LEU A 393 25.56 -3.32 6.92
N ARG A 394 25.71 -4.62 7.13
CA ARG A 394 26.68 -5.28 8.01
C ARG A 394 27.01 -6.66 7.44
N ASP A 395 27.94 -7.35 8.05
CA ASP A 395 28.16 -8.77 7.74
C ASP A 395 26.88 -9.56 8.06
N ILE A 396 26.51 -10.47 7.15
CA ILE A 396 25.31 -11.32 7.22
C ILE A 396 25.78 -12.76 7.22
N SER A 397 25.37 -13.52 8.24
CA SER A 397 25.77 -14.92 8.37
C SER A 397 25.07 -15.79 7.34
N ALA A 398 25.67 -16.93 6.99
CA ALA A 398 24.95 -17.96 6.24
C ALA A 398 23.66 -18.37 6.99
N ASP A 399 22.61 -18.65 6.23
CA ASP A 399 21.24 -18.94 6.69
C ASP A 399 20.50 -17.81 7.40
N GLU A 400 21.11 -16.63 7.56
CA GLU A 400 20.43 -15.45 8.10
C GLU A 400 19.42 -14.88 7.09
N GLU A 401 18.26 -14.45 7.57
CA GLU A 401 17.26 -13.78 6.73
C GLU A 401 17.71 -12.38 6.36
N LEU A 402 17.67 -12.03 5.08
CA LEU A 402 17.86 -10.67 4.61
C LEU A 402 16.59 -9.87 4.88
N THR A 403 16.74 -8.75 5.58
CA THR A 403 15.65 -7.85 5.94
C THR A 403 15.95 -6.42 5.52
N ILE A 404 14.89 -5.66 5.24
CA ILE A 404 14.93 -4.21 4.93
C ILE A 404 14.02 -3.45 5.89
N SER A 405 14.15 -2.12 5.95
CA SER A 405 13.17 -1.29 6.66
C SER A 405 12.04 -0.87 5.70
N TYR A 406 10.79 -1.11 6.09
CA TYR A 406 9.60 -0.66 5.36
C TYR A 406 9.22 0.77 5.72
N VAL A 407 9.62 1.20 6.91
CA VAL A 407 9.40 2.54 7.47
C VAL A 407 10.74 3.25 7.63
N ASP A 408 10.70 4.57 7.88
CA ASP A 408 11.92 5.32 8.16
C ASP A 408 12.56 4.83 9.48
N PRO A 409 13.79 4.28 9.45
CA PRO A 409 14.45 3.78 10.65
C PRO A 409 14.82 4.89 11.65
N SER A 410 14.80 6.18 11.28
CA SER A 410 15.05 7.28 12.24
C SER A 410 13.86 7.59 13.14
N LEU A 411 12.68 7.02 12.86
CA LEU A 411 11.48 7.19 13.68
C LEU A 411 11.61 6.46 15.02
N ASP A 412 10.93 6.96 16.04
CA ASP A 412 10.81 6.31 17.35
C ASP A 412 9.90 5.08 17.31
N TYR A 413 9.95 4.25 18.36
CA TYR A 413 9.18 3.01 18.44
C TYR A 413 7.68 3.20 18.15
N PRO A 414 6.96 4.16 18.79
CA PRO A 414 5.53 4.33 18.54
C PRO A 414 5.21 4.70 17.09
N ALA A 415 5.98 5.62 16.49
CA ALA A 415 5.75 6.01 15.10
C ALA A 415 6.02 4.86 14.11
N ARG A 416 7.05 4.05 14.33
CA ARG A 416 7.31 2.86 13.50
C ARG A 416 6.18 1.85 13.62
N GLN A 417 5.74 1.52 14.84
CA GLN A 417 4.63 0.58 15.05
C GLN A 417 3.34 1.08 14.41
N ARG A 418 3.02 2.37 14.55
CA ARG A 418 1.84 3.00 13.94
C ARG A 418 1.87 2.89 12.41
N GLN A 419 3.00 3.21 11.78
CA GLN A 419 3.14 3.11 10.33
C GLN A 419 3.08 1.65 9.85
N LEU A 420 3.73 0.72 10.55
CA LEU A 420 3.71 -0.71 10.20
C LEU A 420 2.30 -1.29 10.32
N LYS A 421 1.59 -0.96 11.40
CA LYS A 421 0.21 -1.36 11.63
C LYS A 421 -0.74 -0.76 10.58
N GLY A 422 -0.58 0.52 10.22
CA GLY A 422 -1.44 1.17 9.24
C GLY A 422 -1.24 0.65 7.82
N ASN A 423 0.03 0.52 7.39
CA ASN A 423 0.36 0.25 5.99
C ASN A 423 0.48 -1.24 5.65
N TRP A 424 0.91 -2.07 6.61
CA TRP A 424 1.11 -3.52 6.44
C TRP A 424 0.33 -4.38 7.43
N GLY A 425 -0.37 -3.77 8.39
CA GLY A 425 -1.27 -4.50 9.26
C GLY A 425 -0.59 -5.36 10.31
N PHE A 426 0.72 -5.24 10.57
CA PHE A 426 1.40 -6.06 11.59
C PHE A 426 2.10 -5.20 12.65
N GLN A 427 2.36 -5.81 13.81
CA GLN A 427 3.21 -5.26 14.87
C GLN A 427 4.61 -5.85 14.74
N CYS A 428 5.64 -5.02 14.72
CA CYS A 428 7.02 -5.49 14.57
C CYS A 428 7.61 -5.92 15.91
N GLU A 429 8.16 -7.12 15.96
CA GLU A 429 8.78 -7.73 17.14
C GLU A 429 10.29 -7.95 16.97
N CYS A 430 10.94 -7.19 16.06
CA CYS A 430 12.39 -7.29 15.88
C CYS A 430 13.15 -6.88 17.16
N SER A 431 14.43 -7.26 17.24
CA SER A 431 15.35 -6.97 18.36
C SER A 431 15.24 -5.52 18.86
N ARG A 432 15.26 -4.55 17.94
CA ARG A 432 15.15 -3.12 18.27
C ARG A 432 13.79 -2.77 18.89
N CYS A 433 12.70 -3.29 18.34
CA CYS A 433 11.36 -3.04 18.87
C CYS A 433 11.19 -3.66 20.26
N VAL A 434 11.75 -4.85 20.51
CA VAL A 434 11.73 -5.47 21.83
C VAL A 434 12.49 -4.62 22.85
N ARG A 435 13.66 -4.07 22.48
CA ARG A 435 14.47 -3.19 23.36
C ARG A 435 13.83 -1.82 23.61
N GLU A 436 13.19 -1.23 22.60
CA GLU A 436 12.60 0.12 22.67
C GLU A 436 11.13 0.13 23.13
N LYS A 437 10.50 -1.03 23.29
CA LYS A 437 9.13 -1.13 23.80
C LYS A 437 9.12 -0.53 25.22
N PRO A 438 8.25 0.47 25.50
CA PRO A 438 8.18 1.07 26.84
C PRO A 438 7.89 0.00 27.90
N SER A 439 8.66 0.03 28.99
CA SER A 439 8.45 -0.77 30.20
C SER A 439 7.26 -0.29 31.03
N TYR A 440 6.74 0.91 30.73
CA TYR A 440 5.79 1.62 31.57
C TYR A 440 4.52 2.03 30.85
N GLU A 441 3.41 1.92 31.57
CA GLU A 441 2.18 2.62 31.21
C GLU A 441 2.27 4.06 31.70
N VAL A 442 1.83 5.00 30.87
CA VAL A 442 1.63 6.38 31.30
C VAL A 442 0.45 6.40 32.26
N ASP A 443 0.69 6.87 33.48
CA ASP A 443 -0.40 7.04 34.44
C ASP A 443 -0.99 8.44 34.36
N ILE A 444 -2.32 8.50 34.48
CA ILE A 444 -3.10 9.73 34.33
C ILE A 444 -3.95 9.91 35.58
N ASP A 445 -3.77 11.05 36.27
CA ASP A 445 -4.54 11.36 37.48
C ASP A 445 -6.01 11.62 37.14
N ALA A 446 -6.83 11.82 38.18
CA ALA A 446 -8.25 12.11 38.01
C ALA A 446 -8.53 13.42 37.25
N ASP A 447 -7.55 14.31 37.17
CA ASP A 447 -7.64 15.61 36.51
C ASP A 447 -7.06 15.60 35.07
N GLY A 448 -6.60 14.45 34.59
CA GLY A 448 -6.03 14.30 33.25
C GLY A 448 -4.56 14.74 33.13
N ASN A 449 -3.82 14.82 34.22
CA ASN A 449 -2.38 15.10 34.23
C ASN A 449 -1.56 13.80 34.27
N ILE A 450 -0.38 13.85 33.65
CA ILE A 450 0.62 12.77 33.74
C ILE A 450 1.22 12.81 35.14
N ILE A 451 1.12 11.69 35.88
CA ILE A 451 1.54 11.63 37.28
C ILE A 451 2.98 11.13 37.42
N GLU A 452 3.37 10.07 36.71
CA GLU A 452 4.72 9.50 36.78
C GLU A 452 5.15 8.84 35.45
N GLU A 453 6.43 9.00 35.11
CA GLU A 453 7.16 8.14 34.18
C GLU A 453 7.85 7.06 35.04
N ASN A 454 7.20 5.92 35.28
CA ASN A 454 7.87 4.82 35.97
C ASN A 454 8.95 4.26 35.03
N ALA A 455 10.23 4.50 35.30
CA ALA A 455 11.35 4.05 34.45
C ALA A 455 11.45 2.51 34.37
#